data_AF-A0A1I6MXA2-F1
#
_entry.id   AF-A0A1I6MXA2-F1
#
_cell.length_a   1.000
_cell.length_b   1.000
_cell.length_c   1.000
_cell.angle_alpha   90.00
_cell.angle_beta   90.00
_cell.angle_gamma   90.00
#
_symmetry.space_group_name_H-M   'P 1'
#
loop_
_entity.id
_entity.type
_entity.pdbx_description
1 polymer ?
#
loop_
_entity_poly.entity_id
_entity_poly.type
_entity_poly.pdbx_seq_one_letter_code
_entity_poly.pdbx_strand_id
1 'polypeptide(L)'
;MKHAVLTTLLALTPLPALADGFAPVRDEQTFVSLVQDRELRIFLYGLRLRVLENGAIEGSAVGSPVTGTWSWQNGYFCREMAWGDEPIPYNCQLVEVEGGDRMRFTVDQGAGDSATFRLQ
;
A
#
# COMPACT_ATOMS: atom_id res chain seq x y z
N MET A 1 7.82 19.82 59.89
CA MET A 1 8.32 20.19 58.54
C MET A 1 8.14 18.94 57.68
N LYS A 2 7.11 18.91 56.82
CA LYS A 2 7.24 18.93 55.35
C LYS A 2 8.12 17.75 54.88
N HIS A 3 7.64 16.75 54.14
CA HIS A 3 6.95 16.83 52.87
C HIS A 3 6.20 15.53 52.57
N ALA A 4 4.90 15.59 52.26
CA ALA A 4 4.19 14.50 51.61
C ALA A 4 4.47 14.61 50.10
N VAL A 5 5.21 13.64 49.54
CA VAL A 5 5.46 13.56 48.09
C VAL A 5 4.28 12.80 47.49
N LEU A 6 3.39 13.54 46.85
CA LEU A 6 2.26 13.00 46.08
C LEU A 6 2.77 12.67 44.68
N THR A 7 3.07 11.40 44.43
CA THR A 7 3.50 10.91 43.11
C THR A 7 2.28 10.79 42.20
N THR A 8 2.03 11.82 41.39
CA THR A 8 0.98 11.81 40.37
C THR A 8 1.39 10.87 39.25
N LEU A 9 0.79 9.68 39.20
CA LEU A 9 0.99 8.71 38.13
C LEU A 9 0.23 9.21 36.88
N LEU A 10 0.96 9.81 35.94
CA LEU A 10 0.40 10.26 34.66
C LEU A 10 0.12 9.02 33.80
N ALA A 11 -1.13 8.55 33.76
CA ALA A 11 -1.54 7.47 32.88
C ALA A 11 -1.52 7.96 31.43
N LEU A 12 -0.47 7.62 30.67
CA LEU A 12 -0.47 7.76 29.22
C LEU A 12 -1.42 6.70 28.65
N THR A 13 -2.69 7.06 28.45
CA THR A 13 -3.56 6.27 27.58
C THR A 13 -3.06 6.42 26.16
N PRO A 14 -2.72 5.33 25.43
CA PRO A 14 -2.41 5.42 24.02
C PRO A 14 -3.63 6.00 23.31
N LEU A 15 -3.50 7.22 22.79
CA LEU A 15 -4.52 7.78 21.92
C LEU A 15 -4.60 6.85 20.70
N PRO A 16 -5.81 6.46 20.26
CA PRO A 16 -5.92 5.81 18.97
C PRO A 16 -5.32 6.79 17.96
N ALA A 17 -4.25 6.37 17.28
CA ALA A 17 -3.83 7.08 16.08
C ALA A 17 -5.07 7.21 15.22
N LEU A 18 -5.41 8.44 14.80
CA LEU A 18 -6.49 8.66 13.86
C LEU A 18 -6.08 7.95 12.57
N ALA A 19 -6.48 6.69 12.44
CA ALA A 19 -6.32 5.92 11.23
C ALA A 19 -7.15 6.67 10.19
N ASP A 20 -6.49 7.17 9.15
CA ASP A 20 -7.08 7.88 8.01
C ASP A 20 -7.93 6.93 7.13
N GLY A 21 -8.74 6.06 7.76
CA GLY A 21 -9.58 5.04 7.12
C GLY A 21 -8.84 3.82 6.56
N PHE A 22 -7.53 3.92 6.32
CA PHE A 22 -6.72 2.84 5.75
C PHE A 22 -6.43 1.72 6.75
N ALA A 23 -6.84 0.50 6.38
CA ALA A 23 -6.54 -0.73 7.09
C ALA A 23 -5.52 -1.57 6.31
N PRO A 24 -4.50 -2.12 6.97
CA PRO A 24 -3.45 -2.90 6.31
C PRO A 24 -3.97 -4.26 5.81
N VAL A 25 -3.57 -4.62 4.59
CA VAL A 25 -3.78 -5.94 3.99
C VAL A 25 -2.63 -6.85 4.41
N ARG A 26 -2.95 -8.00 5.02
CA ARG A 26 -1.98 -8.84 5.74
C ARG A 26 -1.50 -10.07 4.96
N ASP A 27 -2.31 -10.54 4.04
CA ASP A 27 -2.10 -11.78 3.30
C ASP A 27 -2.49 -11.65 1.82
N GLU A 28 -1.89 -12.52 1.02
CA GLU A 28 -2.04 -12.57 -0.43
C GLU A 28 -3.48 -12.81 -0.86
N GLN A 29 -4.18 -13.73 -0.19
CA GLN A 29 -5.55 -14.10 -0.56
C GLN A 29 -6.50 -12.91 -0.44
N THR A 30 -6.38 -12.16 0.66
CA THR A 30 -7.13 -10.91 0.87
C THR A 30 -6.78 -9.90 -0.20
N PHE A 31 -5.49 -9.69 -0.48
CA PHE A 31 -5.04 -8.78 -1.53
C PHE A 31 -5.64 -9.13 -2.91
N VAL A 32 -5.48 -10.39 -3.35
CA VAL A 32 -6.00 -10.88 -4.63
C VAL A 32 -7.50 -10.67 -4.70
N SER A 33 -8.26 -10.99 -3.64
CA SER A 33 -9.73 -10.78 -3.63
C SER A 33 -10.16 -9.33 -3.80
N LEU A 34 -9.31 -8.37 -3.42
CA LEU A 34 -9.59 -6.94 -3.53
C LEU A 34 -9.30 -6.40 -4.94
N VAL A 35 -8.32 -6.98 -5.64
CA VAL A 35 -7.81 -6.48 -6.93
C VAL A 35 -8.23 -7.34 -8.11
N GLN A 36 -8.67 -8.59 -7.89
CA GLN A 36 -9.14 -9.47 -8.95
C GLN A 36 -10.25 -8.78 -9.73
N ASP A 37 -10.18 -8.88 -11.05
CA ASP A 37 -11.11 -8.29 -12.01
C ASP A 37 -11.23 -6.75 -11.94
N ARG A 38 -10.32 -6.06 -11.25
CA ARG A 38 -10.30 -4.59 -11.09
C ARG A 38 -9.02 -3.96 -11.62
N GLU A 39 -9.11 -2.70 -11.99
CA GLU A 39 -7.96 -1.85 -12.31
C GLU A 39 -7.61 -0.93 -11.14
N LEU A 40 -6.32 -0.84 -10.84
CA LEU A 40 -5.74 0.16 -9.95
C LEU A 40 -5.45 1.42 -10.75
N ARG A 41 -6.12 2.53 -10.43
CA ARG A 41 -6.06 3.76 -11.22
C ARG A 41 -5.61 4.98 -10.45
N ILE A 42 -4.74 5.77 -11.06
CA ILE A 42 -4.43 7.14 -10.68
C ILE A 42 -4.75 8.02 -11.90
N PHE A 43 -5.63 9.01 -11.72
CA PHE A 43 -6.06 9.87 -12.83
C PHE A 43 -4.91 10.73 -13.36
N LEU A 44 -4.02 11.18 -12.47
CA LEU A 44 -2.78 11.83 -12.84
C LEU A 44 -1.96 10.87 -13.72
N TYR A 45 -1.49 11.36 -14.87
CA TYR A 45 -0.74 10.57 -15.86
C TYR A 45 -1.53 9.44 -16.54
N GLY A 46 -2.83 9.29 -16.27
CA GLY A 46 -3.65 8.22 -16.83
C GLY A 46 -3.15 6.82 -16.46
N LEU A 47 -2.56 6.68 -15.27
CA LEU A 47 -2.01 5.41 -14.79
C LEU A 47 -3.15 4.43 -14.51
N ARG A 48 -3.05 3.26 -15.14
CA ARG A 48 -3.93 2.12 -14.92
C ARG A 48 -3.09 0.85 -14.86
N LEU A 49 -3.33 0.03 -13.85
CA LEU A 49 -2.64 -1.24 -13.62
C LEU A 49 -3.66 -2.35 -13.36
N ARG A 50 -3.37 -3.55 -13.82
CA ARG A 50 -3.99 -4.80 -13.42
C ARG A 50 -2.94 -5.64 -12.73
N VAL A 51 -3.30 -6.16 -11.57
CA VAL A 51 -2.45 -7.04 -10.77
C VAL A 51 -3.08 -8.43 -10.85
N LEU A 52 -2.44 -9.33 -11.59
CA LEU A 52 -2.99 -10.63 -11.92
C LEU A 52 -2.57 -11.66 -10.86
N GLU A 53 -3.46 -12.60 -10.55
CA GLU A 53 -3.22 -13.67 -9.56
C GLU A 53 -1.98 -14.53 -9.90
N ASN A 54 -1.62 -14.64 -11.18
CA ASN A 54 -0.43 -15.38 -11.63
C ASN A 54 0.91 -14.66 -11.36
N GLY A 55 0.89 -13.53 -10.66
CA GLY A 55 2.09 -12.75 -10.34
C GLY A 55 2.47 -11.70 -11.39
N ALA A 56 1.67 -11.46 -12.43
CA ALA A 56 1.97 -10.44 -13.43
C ALA A 56 1.34 -9.07 -13.08
N ILE A 57 2.02 -7.99 -13.45
CA ILE A 57 1.49 -6.62 -13.47
C ILE A 57 1.45 -6.14 -14.91
N GLU A 58 0.29 -5.64 -15.34
CA GLU A 58 0.08 -5.11 -16.68
C GLU A 58 -0.62 -3.76 -16.62
N GLY A 59 -0.27 -2.84 -17.51
CA GLY A 59 -0.91 -1.54 -17.51
C GLY A 59 -0.30 -0.53 -18.45
N SER A 60 -0.54 0.74 -18.16
CA SER A 60 0.01 1.85 -18.93
C SER A 60 -0.01 3.14 -18.12
N ALA A 61 0.95 4.03 -18.41
CA ALA A 61 0.97 5.41 -17.93
C ALA A 61 1.53 6.32 -19.02
N VAL A 62 0.90 7.49 -19.22
CA VAL A 62 1.29 8.48 -20.26
C VAL A 62 1.46 7.86 -21.66
N GLY A 63 0.63 6.87 -21.99
CA GLY A 63 0.68 6.17 -23.29
C GLY A 63 1.75 5.09 -23.43
N SER A 64 2.70 4.97 -22.49
CA SER A 64 3.69 3.89 -22.46
C SER A 64 3.20 2.71 -21.63
N PRO A 65 3.53 1.45 -22.00
CA PRO A 65 3.14 0.28 -21.24
C PRO A 65 3.83 0.24 -19.87
N VAL A 66 3.14 -0.33 -18.89
CA VAL A 66 3.72 -0.74 -17.62
C VAL A 66 3.63 -2.26 -17.54
N THR A 67 4.76 -2.91 -17.32
CA THR A 67 4.84 -4.37 -17.18
C THR A 67 5.64 -4.71 -15.93
N GLY A 68 5.42 -5.88 -15.36
CA GLY A 68 6.20 -6.33 -14.22
C GLY A 68 5.69 -7.60 -13.60
N THR A 69 6.26 -7.90 -12.45
CA THR A 69 5.91 -9.07 -11.65
C THR A 69 5.72 -8.67 -10.20
N TRP A 70 4.98 -9.50 -9.47
CA TRP A 70 4.79 -9.35 -8.04
C TRP A 70 4.72 -10.70 -7.33
N SER A 71 4.97 -10.64 -6.02
CA SER A 71 4.80 -11.74 -5.09
C SER A 71 4.42 -11.19 -3.73
N TRP A 72 3.73 -11.99 -2.92
CA TRP A 72 3.49 -11.66 -1.53
C TRP A 72 4.59 -12.26 -0.65
N GLN A 73 5.26 -11.44 0.15
CA GLN A 73 6.33 -11.91 1.04
C GLN A 73 6.25 -11.22 2.39
N ASN A 74 6.17 -12.00 3.47
CA ASN A 74 6.22 -11.50 4.85
C ASN A 74 5.22 -10.37 5.15
N GLY A 75 4.03 -10.40 4.52
CA GLY A 75 2.99 -9.38 4.70
C GLY A 75 3.13 -8.14 3.80
N TYR A 76 4.00 -8.19 2.79
CA TYR A 76 4.25 -7.09 1.86
C TYR A 76 4.03 -7.51 0.41
N PHE A 77 3.63 -6.54 -0.41
CA PHE A 77 3.56 -6.67 -1.86
C PHE A 77 4.93 -6.35 -2.46
N CYS A 78 5.67 -7.39 -2.86
CA CYS A 78 7.00 -7.25 -3.44
C CYS A 78 6.93 -7.30 -4.95
N ARG A 79 7.40 -6.24 -5.61
CA ARG A 79 7.23 -6.06 -7.06
C ARG A 79 8.47 -5.50 -7.72
N GLU A 80 8.65 -5.82 -8.99
CA GLU A 80 9.56 -5.17 -9.94
C GLU A 80 8.77 -4.84 -11.20
N MET A 81 9.08 -3.71 -11.85
CA MET A 81 8.33 -3.27 -13.02
C MET A 81 9.21 -2.52 -14.01
N ALA A 82 8.67 -2.24 -15.19
CA ALA A 82 9.21 -1.31 -16.16
C ALA A 82 8.10 -0.39 -16.67
N TRP A 83 8.46 0.85 -17.00
CA TRP A 83 7.61 1.81 -17.69
C TRP A 83 8.22 2.11 -19.05
N GLY A 84 7.69 1.49 -20.10
CA GLY A 84 8.38 1.38 -21.38
C GLY A 84 9.72 0.67 -21.19
N ASP A 85 10.81 1.32 -21.57
CA ASP A 85 12.18 0.81 -21.41
C ASP A 85 12.82 1.20 -20.07
N GLU A 86 12.16 2.04 -19.26
CA GLU A 86 12.69 2.51 -17.98
C GLU A 86 12.39 1.48 -16.87
N PRO A 87 13.42 0.86 -16.26
CA PRO A 87 13.21 -0.09 -15.18
C PRO A 87 12.82 0.63 -13.89
N ILE A 88 11.81 0.11 -13.21
CA ILE A 88 11.42 0.52 -11.86
C ILE A 88 11.88 -0.58 -10.90
N PRO A 89 12.86 -0.32 -10.04
CA PRO A 89 13.54 -1.35 -9.26
C PRO A 89 12.61 -2.11 -8.33
N TYR A 90 13.06 -3.30 -7.96
CA TYR A 90 12.39 -4.16 -7.00
C TYR A 90 12.15 -3.43 -5.66
N ASN A 91 10.95 -3.53 -5.12
CA ASN A 91 10.61 -3.00 -3.80
C ASN A 91 9.46 -3.79 -3.16
N CYS A 92 9.50 -3.92 -1.83
CA CYS A 92 8.41 -4.50 -1.04
C CYS A 92 7.61 -3.39 -0.36
N GLN A 93 6.31 -3.36 -0.64
CA GLN A 93 5.43 -2.25 -0.29
C GLN A 93 4.40 -2.69 0.76
N LEU A 94 4.13 -1.81 1.72
CA LEU A 94 2.97 -1.95 2.59
C LEU A 94 1.71 -1.65 1.77
N VAL A 95 0.72 -2.52 1.84
CA VAL A 95 -0.58 -2.34 1.18
C VAL A 95 -1.66 -2.09 2.23
N GLU A 96 -2.45 -1.05 2.01
CA GLU A 96 -3.58 -0.71 2.87
C GLU A 96 -4.82 -0.40 2.01
N VAL A 97 -6.00 -0.65 2.55
CA VAL A 97 -7.28 -0.43 1.88
C VAL A 97 -8.19 0.46 2.73
N GLU A 98 -8.88 1.39 2.08
CA GLU A 98 -9.93 2.22 2.67
C GLU A 98 -11.21 2.02 1.85
N GLY A 99 -12.35 1.80 2.52
CA GLY A 99 -13.67 1.79 1.88
C GLY A 99 -13.91 0.66 0.85
N GLY A 100 -12.91 -0.19 0.58
CA GLY A 100 -12.98 -1.25 -0.43
C GLY A 100 -12.78 -0.78 -1.88
N ASP A 101 -12.58 0.52 -2.09
CA ASP A 101 -12.41 1.16 -3.40
C ASP A 101 -11.13 2.01 -3.50
N ARG A 102 -10.40 2.19 -2.40
CA ARG A 102 -9.11 2.89 -2.36
C ARG A 102 -8.03 1.99 -1.80
N MET A 103 -6.91 1.90 -2.49
CA MET A 103 -5.77 1.08 -2.09
C MET A 103 -4.50 1.92 -2.09
N ARG A 104 -3.80 1.96 -0.96
CA ARG A 104 -2.53 2.68 -0.77
C ARG A 104 -1.38 1.69 -0.76
N PHE A 105 -0.34 2.01 -1.52
CA PHE A 105 0.94 1.32 -1.52
C PHE A 105 1.99 2.27 -0.99
N THR A 106 2.74 1.86 0.03
CA THR A 106 3.84 2.65 0.61
C THR A 106 5.14 1.88 0.46
N VAL A 107 6.14 2.50 -0.17
CA VAL A 107 7.43 1.85 -0.47
C VAL A 107 8.24 1.56 0.80
N ASP A 108 9.29 0.76 0.65
CA ASP A 108 10.23 0.42 1.73
C ASP A 108 9.53 -0.13 2.97
N GLN A 109 8.62 -1.09 2.75
CA GLN A 109 7.85 -1.75 3.79
C GLN A 109 7.03 -0.78 4.66
N GLY A 110 6.63 0.36 4.11
CA GLY A 110 5.86 1.40 4.79
C GLY A 110 6.69 2.58 5.30
N ALA A 111 8.01 2.62 5.04
CA ALA A 111 8.90 3.67 5.52
C ALA A 111 9.11 4.83 4.52
N GLY A 112 8.65 4.70 3.28
CA GLY A 112 8.88 5.69 2.22
C GLY A 112 7.62 6.36 1.69
N ASP A 113 7.71 6.84 0.45
CA ASP A 113 6.60 7.47 -0.27
C ASP A 113 5.43 6.53 -0.52
N SER A 114 4.24 7.12 -0.65
CA SER A 114 3.01 6.38 -0.91
C SER A 114 2.29 6.82 -2.17
N ALA A 115 1.58 5.86 -2.79
CA ALA A 115 0.68 6.09 -3.90
C ALA A 115 -0.69 5.48 -3.58
N THR A 116 -1.76 6.25 -3.76
CA THR A 116 -3.14 5.78 -3.54
C THR A 116 -3.86 5.62 -4.86
N PHE A 117 -4.33 4.41 -5.13
CA PHE A 117 -5.10 4.02 -6.30
C PHE A 117 -6.58 3.95 -5.97
N ARG A 118 -7.42 4.24 -6.97
CA ARG A 118 -8.81 3.81 -6.97
C ARG A 118 -8.92 2.44 -7.61
N LEU A 119 -9.75 1.58 -7.04
CA LEU A 119 -10.12 0.28 -7.59
C LEU A 119 -11.37 0.47 -8.46
N GLN A 120 -11.32 0.08 -9.72
CA GLN A 120 -12.41 0.23 -10.70
C GLN A 120 -12.67 -1.04 -11.48
#